data_AF-A0A090KL93-F1
#
_entry.id   AF-A0A090KL93-F1
#
_cell.length_a   1.000
_cell.length_b   1.000
_cell.length_c   1.000
_cell.angle_alpha   90.00
_cell.angle_beta   90.00
_cell.angle_gamma   90.00
#
_symmetry.space_group_name_H-M   'P 1'
#
loop_
_entity.id
_entity.type
_entity.pdbx_description
1 polymer ?
#
loop_
_entity_poly.entity_id
_entity_poly.type
_entity_poly.pdbx_seq_one_letter_code
_entity_poly.pdbx_strand_id
1 'polypeptide(L)'
;MVDLSTVGCFVGGAGYAPLTETSLRALVSAVPACRDLLKGDPIDWTIREVGDGNLNLVFIVAAGADGVVVKQALPYVRLVGESWPLPLDRAHFEHEALRIQAAYVPMHVPKVYHFEPEQAATVMAYLSPHIILRKELIRRVMYPRLADHLSTFLAEMLFRTSDLGMPAGAKKVAQALLCQNTALCKISEDLIFTDPYRIAPLNRWTSPELDGIAVAFRADTSLKVAVQELKWAFLTRGEALLHGMAKAPAGSRQPRLR
;
A
#
# COMPACT_ATOMS: atom_id res chain seq x y z
N MET A 1 26.85 -20.89 3.69
CA MET A 1 25.73 -20.05 3.23
C MET A 1 26.31 -18.66 3.06
N VAL A 2 26.32 -18.10 1.86
CA VAL A 2 26.82 -16.73 1.66
C VAL A 2 25.77 -15.79 2.27
N ASP A 3 26.19 -14.97 3.22
CA ASP A 3 25.35 -13.92 3.78
C ASP A 3 25.15 -12.84 2.73
N LEU A 4 23.97 -12.82 2.11
CA LEU A 4 23.55 -11.83 1.13
C LEU A 4 22.71 -10.71 1.78
N SER A 5 22.66 -10.61 3.12
CA SER A 5 21.78 -9.68 3.84
C SER A 5 22.17 -8.19 3.70
N THR A 6 23.27 -7.87 3.03
CA THR A 6 23.78 -6.49 2.89
C THR A 6 23.16 -5.71 1.73
N VAL A 7 21.89 -5.95 1.40
CA VAL A 7 21.21 -5.17 0.36
C VAL A 7 20.37 -4.07 0.97
N GLY A 8 21.01 -2.91 1.09
CA GLY A 8 20.40 -1.57 0.96
C GLY A 8 19.30 -1.23 1.96
N CYS A 9 19.67 -0.53 3.03
CA CYS A 9 18.69 0.31 3.72
C CYS A 9 18.29 1.45 2.77
N PHE A 10 17.20 1.26 2.00
CA PHE A 10 16.73 2.27 1.03
C PHE A 10 16.19 3.54 1.70
N VAL A 11 15.81 3.44 2.97
CA VAL A 11 15.08 4.48 3.71
C VAL A 11 15.32 4.36 5.21
N GLY A 12 15.13 5.45 5.94
CA GLY A 12 15.37 5.49 7.39
C GLY A 12 16.84 5.79 7.71
N GLY A 13 17.20 7.06 7.61
CA GLY A 13 18.55 7.55 7.92
C GLY A 13 18.77 7.81 9.42
N ALA A 14 19.96 8.29 9.80
CA ALA A 14 20.30 8.60 11.19
C ALA A 14 19.35 9.64 11.85
N GLY A 15 18.68 10.46 11.05
CA GLY A 15 17.68 11.43 11.49
C GLY A 15 16.23 10.96 11.41
N TYR A 16 15.96 9.67 11.15
CA TYR A 16 14.60 9.16 11.08
C TYR A 16 13.85 9.37 12.41
N ALA A 17 12.65 9.95 12.35
CA ALA A 17 11.72 10.01 13.46
C ALA A 17 10.27 10.00 12.95
N PRO A 18 9.30 9.49 13.72
CA PRO A 18 7.88 9.71 13.43
C PRO A 18 7.61 11.21 13.29
N LEU A 19 6.97 11.60 12.18
CA LEU A 19 6.76 13.01 11.85
C LEU A 19 5.78 13.65 12.85
N THR A 20 6.11 14.85 13.28
CA THR A 20 5.27 15.73 14.10
C THR A 20 4.63 16.79 13.21
N GLU A 21 3.67 17.56 13.72
CA GLU A 21 3.11 18.69 12.96
C GLU A 21 4.19 19.65 12.47
N THR A 22 5.19 19.96 13.31
CA THR A 22 6.30 20.84 12.95
C THR A 22 7.13 20.27 11.80
N SER A 23 7.51 18.98 11.87
CA SER A 23 8.30 18.37 10.78
C SER A 23 7.47 18.10 9.52
N LEU A 24 6.16 17.90 9.64
CA LEU A 24 5.24 17.84 8.49
C LEU A 24 5.19 19.17 7.74
N ARG A 25 5.05 20.30 8.45
CA ARG A 25 5.07 21.64 7.83
C ARG A 25 6.38 21.90 7.11
N ALA A 26 7.50 21.59 7.78
CA ALA A 26 8.83 21.73 7.19
C ALA A 26 8.98 20.88 5.91
N LEU A 27 8.60 19.60 5.98
CA LEU A 27 8.68 18.69 4.83
C LEU A 27 7.82 19.17 3.66
N VAL A 28 6.55 19.52 3.91
CA VAL A 28 5.61 19.90 2.86
C VAL A 28 5.96 21.27 2.26
N SER A 29 6.40 22.23 3.06
CA SER A 29 6.80 23.57 2.57
C SER A 29 8.09 23.57 1.74
N ALA A 30 8.97 22.60 1.97
CA ALA A 30 10.17 22.40 1.15
C ALA A 30 9.87 21.89 -0.27
N VAL A 31 8.68 21.31 -0.50
CA VAL A 31 8.26 20.80 -1.82
C VAL A 31 7.59 21.91 -2.62
N PRO A 32 8.20 22.43 -3.71
CA PRO A 32 7.66 23.59 -4.44
C PRO A 32 6.22 23.41 -4.91
N ALA A 33 5.89 22.25 -5.47
CA ALA A 33 4.53 21.94 -5.93
C ALA A 33 3.49 21.96 -4.80
N CYS A 34 3.89 21.64 -3.57
CA CYS A 34 2.98 21.68 -2.42
C CYS A 34 2.81 23.11 -1.91
N ARG A 35 3.88 23.91 -1.88
CA ARG A 35 3.80 25.34 -1.52
C ARG A 35 2.91 26.12 -2.48
N ASP A 36 3.02 25.86 -3.78
CA ASP A 36 2.20 26.52 -4.80
C ASP A 36 0.72 26.12 -4.70
N LEU A 37 0.46 24.88 -4.27
CA LEU A 37 -0.89 24.35 -4.06
C LEU A 37 -1.54 24.90 -2.78
N LEU A 38 -0.88 24.76 -1.63
CA LEU A 38 -1.43 25.14 -0.33
C LEU A 38 -1.45 26.66 -0.12
N LYS A 39 -0.45 27.37 -0.66
CA LYS A 39 -0.27 28.83 -0.51
C LYS A 39 -0.23 29.27 0.96
N GLY A 40 -0.07 30.56 1.20
CA GLY A 40 -0.03 31.14 2.54
C GLY A 40 1.18 30.71 3.39
N ASP A 41 1.14 31.04 4.67
CA ASP A 41 2.19 30.66 5.62
C ASP A 41 2.00 29.20 6.07
N PRO A 42 3.05 28.35 6.00
CA PRO A 42 3.00 26.99 6.51
C PRO A 42 2.53 26.85 7.96
N ILE A 43 2.63 27.89 8.80
CA ILE A 43 2.13 27.85 10.18
C ILE A 43 0.59 27.77 10.24
N ASP A 44 -0.10 28.33 9.25
CA ASP A 44 -1.56 28.41 9.20
C ASP A 44 -2.21 27.14 8.62
N TRP A 45 -1.40 26.23 8.07
CA TRP A 45 -1.92 24.97 7.54
C TRP A 45 -2.56 24.13 8.65
N THR A 46 -3.60 23.39 8.32
CA THR A 46 -4.22 22.43 9.22
C THR A 46 -3.62 21.06 8.96
N ILE A 47 -3.32 20.34 10.04
CA ILE A 47 -2.75 18.99 9.97
C ILE A 47 -3.67 18.04 10.72
N ARG A 48 -3.98 16.90 10.11
CA ARG A 48 -4.79 15.85 10.73
C ARG A 48 -4.30 14.48 10.34
N GLU A 49 -4.05 13.63 11.33
CA GLU A 49 -3.82 12.20 11.09
C GLU A 49 -5.16 11.51 10.78
N VAL A 50 -5.19 10.72 9.70
CA VAL A 50 -6.39 10.09 9.13
C VAL A 50 -6.21 8.62 8.77
N GLY A 51 -5.09 8.01 9.13
CA GLY A 51 -4.80 6.64 8.78
C GLY A 51 -5.78 5.68 9.44
N ASP A 52 -6.63 5.05 8.63
CA ASP A 52 -7.52 3.96 9.03
C ASP A 52 -6.98 2.58 8.61
N GLY A 53 -5.70 2.54 8.21
CA GLY A 53 -4.98 1.36 7.75
C GLY A 53 -4.05 0.74 8.81
N ASN A 54 -3.56 -0.46 8.52
CA ASN A 54 -2.87 -1.29 9.52
C ASN A 54 -1.37 -0.95 9.74
N LEU A 55 -0.73 -0.21 8.84
CA LEU A 55 0.74 -0.21 8.71
C LEU A 55 1.41 1.14 8.93
N ASN A 56 0.80 2.23 8.48
CA ASN A 56 1.50 3.51 8.27
C ASN A 56 0.70 4.67 8.90
N LEU A 57 1.39 5.77 9.17
CA LEU A 57 0.75 7.04 9.49
C LEU A 57 0.33 7.74 8.20
N VAL A 58 -0.83 8.38 8.21
CA VAL A 58 -1.32 9.15 7.05
C VAL A 58 -1.84 10.48 7.56
N PHE A 59 -1.23 11.57 7.12
CA PHE A 59 -1.59 12.92 7.50
C PHE A 59 -2.18 13.66 6.30
N ILE A 60 -3.23 14.43 6.53
CA ILE A 60 -3.68 15.47 5.60
C ILE A 60 -3.06 16.77 6.07
N VAL A 61 -2.39 17.49 5.18
CA VAL A 61 -1.92 18.86 5.37
C VAL A 61 -2.71 19.74 4.41
N ALA A 62 -3.47 20.70 4.94
CA ALA A 62 -4.44 21.45 4.15
C ALA A 62 -4.45 22.95 4.46
N ALA A 63 -4.75 23.74 3.43
CA ALA A 63 -4.98 25.17 3.49
C ALA A 63 -6.33 25.47 2.82
N GLY A 64 -7.36 25.70 3.64
CA GLY A 64 -8.72 25.80 3.13
C GLY A 64 -9.21 24.51 2.46
N ALA A 65 -9.56 24.57 1.18
CA ALA A 65 -10.02 23.43 0.40
C ALA A 65 -8.89 22.62 -0.26
N ASP A 66 -7.70 23.20 -0.38
CA ASP A 66 -6.54 22.57 -0.99
C ASP A 66 -5.78 21.74 0.05
N GLY A 67 -5.21 20.61 -0.39
CA GLY A 67 -4.52 19.72 0.51
C GLY A 67 -3.56 18.74 -0.17
N VAL A 68 -2.64 18.21 0.64
CA VAL A 68 -1.76 17.09 0.30
C VAL A 68 -1.85 16.02 1.39
N VAL A 69 -1.45 14.82 1.04
CA VAL A 69 -1.32 13.70 1.97
C VAL A 69 0.15 13.40 2.19
N VAL A 70 0.56 13.24 3.45
CA VAL A 70 1.87 12.70 3.82
C VAL A 70 1.66 11.33 4.42
N LYS A 71 2.24 10.31 3.80
CA LYS A 71 2.20 8.92 4.28
C LYS A 71 3.58 8.53 4.78
N GLN A 72 3.71 8.11 6.03
CA GLN A 72 4.97 7.71 6.63
C GLN A 72 4.93 6.26 7.13
N ALA A 73 5.96 5.48 6.78
CA ALA A 73 6.18 4.17 7.36
C ALA A 73 6.77 4.26 8.78
N LEU A 74 6.32 3.38 9.67
CA LEU A 74 6.91 3.16 11.01
C LEU A 74 7.77 1.88 10.99
N PRO A 75 8.78 1.71 11.88
CA PRO A 75 9.62 0.51 11.90
C PRO A 75 8.91 -0.75 12.46
N TYR A 76 7.57 -0.73 12.50
CA TYR A 76 6.70 -1.79 12.98
C TYR A 76 5.31 -1.72 12.33
N VAL A 77 4.51 -2.77 12.49
CA VAL A 77 3.10 -2.82 12.08
C VAL A 77 2.27 -1.93 13.00
N ARG A 78 1.81 -0.77 12.53
CA ARG A 78 1.03 0.20 13.34
C ARG A 78 -0.12 -0.42 14.16
N LEU A 79 -0.89 -1.35 13.57
CA LEU A 79 -2.03 -1.98 14.25
C LEU A 79 -1.63 -2.82 15.47
N VAL A 80 -0.43 -3.39 15.46
CA VAL A 80 0.06 -4.32 16.49
C VAL A 80 1.04 -3.61 17.45
N GLY A 81 1.78 -2.62 16.94
CA GLY A 81 2.82 -1.90 17.67
C GLY A 81 4.19 -2.53 17.51
N GLU A 82 5.13 -2.10 18.36
CA GLU A 82 6.56 -2.43 18.28
C GLU A 82 6.88 -3.93 18.41
N SER A 83 5.95 -4.72 18.94
CA SER A 83 6.09 -6.18 19.04
C SER A 83 6.10 -6.89 17.68
N TRP A 84 5.74 -6.20 16.59
CA TRP A 84 5.87 -6.70 15.23
C TRP A 84 6.71 -5.74 14.37
N PRO A 85 8.05 -5.88 14.40
CA PRO A 85 8.96 -5.08 13.58
C PRO A 85 8.66 -5.22 12.09
N LEU A 86 8.79 -4.12 11.36
CA LEU A 86 8.58 -4.09 9.92
C LEU A 86 9.51 -3.05 9.28
N PRO A 87 10.39 -3.46 8.35
CA PRO A 87 11.33 -2.56 7.69
C PRO A 87 10.67 -1.36 7.03
N LEU A 88 11.35 -0.22 7.09
CA LEU A 88 10.86 1.05 6.54
C LEU A 88 10.88 1.05 5.00
N ASP A 89 11.77 0.27 4.37
CA ASP A 89 12.01 0.15 2.92
C ASP A 89 10.75 -0.15 2.08
N ARG A 90 9.70 -0.68 2.71
CA ARG A 90 8.36 -0.73 2.13
C ARG A 90 7.86 0.61 1.60
N ALA A 91 8.27 1.73 2.18
CA ALA A 91 7.95 3.07 1.68
C ALA A 91 8.62 3.33 0.32
N HIS A 92 9.86 2.84 0.12
CA HIS A 92 10.53 2.91 -1.17
C HIS A 92 9.85 2.02 -2.21
N PHE A 93 9.49 0.78 -1.86
CA PHE A 93 8.76 -0.09 -2.78
C PHE A 93 7.37 0.45 -3.13
N GLU A 94 6.68 1.10 -2.19
CA GLU A 94 5.44 1.82 -2.48
C GLU A 94 5.66 3.01 -3.43
N HIS A 95 6.71 3.80 -3.21
CA HIS A 95 7.06 4.90 -4.09
C HIS A 95 7.35 4.41 -5.52
N GLU A 96 8.17 3.37 -5.68
CA GLU A 96 8.50 2.80 -6.99
C GLU A 96 7.27 2.21 -7.68
N ALA A 97 6.41 1.52 -6.93
CA ALA A 97 5.15 1.01 -7.48
C ALA A 97 4.24 2.15 -7.96
N LEU A 98 4.08 3.22 -7.17
CA LEU A 98 3.29 4.39 -7.56
C LEU A 98 3.89 5.11 -8.78
N ARG A 99 5.22 5.20 -8.87
CA ARG A 99 5.91 5.78 -10.02
C ARG A 99 5.65 4.99 -11.30
N ILE A 100 5.74 3.65 -11.24
CA ILE A 100 5.42 2.78 -12.38
C ILE A 100 3.95 2.87 -12.74
N GLN A 101 3.05 2.84 -11.75
CA GLN A 101 1.61 2.97 -11.98
C GLN A 101 1.24 4.31 -12.63
N ALA A 102 1.83 5.41 -12.16
CA ALA A 102 1.59 6.73 -12.73
C ALA A 102 2.06 6.85 -14.20
N ALA A 103 3.06 6.07 -14.61
CA ALA A 103 3.50 6.04 -16.00
C ALA A 103 2.49 5.39 -16.96
N TYR A 104 1.67 4.46 -16.47
CA TYR A 104 0.72 3.71 -17.31
C TYR A 104 -0.74 4.12 -17.09
N VAL A 105 -1.12 4.43 -15.84
CA VAL A 105 -2.50 4.71 -15.43
C VAL A 105 -2.60 5.92 -14.50
N PRO A 106 -2.09 7.11 -14.92
CA PRO A 106 -2.03 8.31 -14.07
C PRO A 106 -3.39 8.78 -13.55
N MET A 107 -4.48 8.46 -14.25
CA MET A 107 -5.85 8.81 -13.85
C MET A 107 -6.41 7.93 -12.72
N HIS A 108 -5.73 6.84 -12.36
CA HIS A 108 -6.18 5.85 -11.38
C HIS A 108 -5.27 5.73 -10.16
N VAL A 109 -4.23 6.57 -10.07
CA VAL A 109 -3.33 6.65 -8.92
C VAL A 109 -3.15 8.09 -8.45
N PRO A 110 -2.88 8.33 -7.16
CA PRO A 110 -2.57 9.67 -6.69
C PRO A 110 -1.25 10.17 -7.30
N LYS A 111 -1.23 11.43 -7.72
CA LYS A 111 0.03 12.10 -8.09
C LYS A 111 0.96 12.14 -6.87
N VAL A 112 2.19 11.66 -7.02
CA VAL A 112 3.24 11.80 -6.02
C VAL A 112 3.96 13.14 -6.25
N TYR A 113 4.11 13.94 -5.20
CA TYR A 113 4.82 15.21 -5.23
C TYR A 113 6.27 15.07 -4.78
N HIS A 114 6.51 14.25 -3.76
CA HIS A 114 7.85 14.05 -3.18
C HIS A 114 7.94 12.70 -2.48
N PHE A 115 9.13 12.13 -2.46
CA PHE A 115 9.48 11.00 -1.62
C PHE A 115 10.71 11.36 -0.81
N GLU A 116 10.57 11.28 0.51
CA GLU A 116 11.63 11.58 1.47
C GLU A 116 12.17 10.27 2.04
N PRO A 117 13.28 9.73 1.47
CA PRO A 117 13.80 8.43 1.87
C PRO A 117 14.31 8.43 3.32
N GLU A 118 14.90 9.53 3.82
CA GLU A 118 15.42 9.55 5.18
C GLU A 118 14.31 9.41 6.24
N GLN A 119 13.11 9.90 5.94
CA GLN A 119 11.93 9.84 6.80
C GLN A 119 10.96 8.71 6.44
N ALA A 120 11.27 7.92 5.40
CA ALA A 120 10.37 6.91 4.84
C ALA A 120 8.95 7.46 4.57
N ALA A 121 8.89 8.68 4.01
CA ALA A 121 7.66 9.44 3.84
C ALA A 121 7.38 9.77 2.37
N THR A 122 6.12 9.68 1.95
CA THR A 122 5.67 10.10 0.62
C THR A 122 4.66 11.22 0.73
N VAL A 123 4.89 12.32 0.01
CA VAL A 123 3.94 13.42 -0.16
C VAL A 123 3.20 13.22 -1.48
N MET A 124 1.87 13.16 -1.44
CA MET A 124 1.02 12.84 -2.59
C MET A 124 -0.29 13.62 -2.60
N ALA A 125 -1.03 13.55 -3.70
CA ALA A 125 -2.30 14.24 -3.89
C ALA A 125 -3.33 13.86 -2.81
N TYR A 126 -3.95 14.87 -2.20
CA TYR A 126 -5.13 14.67 -1.38
C TYR A 126 -6.35 14.42 -2.27
N LEU A 127 -6.91 13.22 -2.17
CA LEU A 127 -8.02 12.79 -3.02
C LEU A 127 -9.38 13.29 -2.51
N SER A 128 -9.52 14.53 -2.04
CA SER A 128 -10.84 15.08 -1.67
C SER A 128 -11.75 15.22 -2.91
N PRO A 129 -13.07 14.95 -2.83
CA PRO A 129 -13.86 14.45 -1.71
C PRO A 129 -14.06 12.91 -1.74
N HIS A 130 -13.07 12.15 -2.22
CA HIS A 130 -13.18 10.70 -2.40
C HIS A 130 -13.27 9.97 -1.06
N ILE A 131 -13.94 8.81 -1.09
CA ILE A 131 -14.17 7.95 0.08
C ILE A 131 -13.62 6.55 -0.23
N ILE A 132 -13.08 5.85 0.77
CA ILE A 132 -12.67 4.45 0.64
C ILE A 132 -13.88 3.60 0.19
N LEU A 133 -13.77 2.91 -0.96
CA LEU A 133 -14.89 2.19 -1.60
C LEU A 133 -15.56 1.20 -0.66
N ARG A 134 -14.81 0.53 0.23
CA ARG A 134 -15.37 -0.38 1.23
C ARG A 134 -16.49 0.27 2.06
N LYS A 135 -16.33 1.53 2.48
CA LYS A 135 -17.32 2.25 3.29
C LYS A 135 -18.61 2.48 2.50
N GLU A 136 -18.48 2.77 1.21
CA GLU A 136 -19.61 3.03 0.33
C GLU A 136 -20.27 1.73 -0.15
N LEU A 137 -19.52 0.63 -0.34
CA LEU A 137 -20.06 -0.71 -0.60
C LEU A 137 -20.88 -1.24 0.60
N ILE A 138 -20.43 -1.03 1.83
CA ILE A 138 -21.21 -1.34 3.05
C ILE A 138 -22.54 -0.58 3.05
N ARG A 139 -22.52 0.67 2.56
CA ARG A 139 -23.71 1.51 2.36
C ARG A 139 -24.50 1.20 1.09
N ARG A 140 -24.11 0.15 0.34
CA ARG A 140 -24.74 -0.30 -0.90
C ARG A 140 -24.78 0.79 -1.99
N VAL A 141 -23.76 1.66 -2.01
CA VAL A 141 -23.61 2.68 -3.06
C VAL A 141 -23.03 2.02 -4.30
N MET A 142 -23.71 2.20 -5.43
CA MET A 142 -23.27 1.72 -6.73
C MET A 142 -22.43 2.79 -7.44
N TYR A 143 -21.29 2.37 -7.98
CA TYR A 143 -20.40 3.20 -8.80
C TYR A 143 -20.42 2.66 -10.24
N PRO A 144 -21.16 3.29 -11.17
CA PRO A 144 -21.37 2.75 -12.51
C PRO A 144 -20.08 2.46 -13.28
N ARG A 145 -19.04 3.29 -13.09
CA ARG A 145 -17.74 3.16 -13.77
C ARG A 145 -16.69 2.37 -12.99
N LEU A 146 -17.06 1.76 -11.86
CA LEU A 146 -16.08 1.03 -11.04
C LEU A 146 -15.43 -0.12 -11.82
N ALA A 147 -16.24 -0.88 -12.55
CA ALA A 147 -15.74 -1.99 -13.37
C ALA A 147 -14.79 -1.49 -14.47
N ASP A 148 -15.17 -0.42 -15.18
CA ASP A 148 -14.36 0.16 -16.26
C ASP A 148 -13.02 0.69 -15.74
N HIS A 149 -13.03 1.44 -14.63
CA HIS A 149 -11.81 1.98 -14.03
C HIS A 149 -10.90 0.87 -13.49
N LEU A 150 -11.46 -0.13 -12.79
CA LEU A 150 -10.68 -1.25 -12.24
C LEU A 150 -10.11 -2.13 -13.33
N SER A 151 -10.90 -2.46 -14.35
CA SER A 151 -10.44 -3.29 -15.47
C SER A 151 -9.34 -2.58 -16.26
N THR A 152 -9.48 -1.27 -16.51
CA THR A 152 -8.42 -0.46 -17.13
C THR A 152 -7.15 -0.49 -16.29
N PHE A 153 -7.24 -0.23 -14.98
CA PHE A 153 -6.09 -0.31 -14.08
C PHE A 153 -5.42 -1.69 -14.12
N LEU A 154 -6.19 -2.77 -13.99
CA LEU A 154 -5.67 -4.14 -13.97
C LEU A 154 -5.04 -4.52 -15.32
N ALA A 155 -5.72 -4.25 -16.44
CA ALA A 155 -5.23 -4.60 -17.76
C ALA A 155 -3.92 -3.88 -18.08
N GLU A 156 -3.86 -2.57 -17.88
CA GLU A 156 -2.67 -1.78 -18.14
C GLU A 156 -1.51 -2.21 -17.24
N MET A 157 -1.76 -2.37 -15.94
CA MET A 157 -0.70 -2.76 -15.00
C MET A 157 -0.18 -4.17 -15.24
N LEU A 158 -1.07 -5.16 -15.34
CA LEU A 158 -0.66 -6.56 -15.48
C LEU A 158 -0.02 -6.81 -16.85
N PHE A 159 -0.55 -6.23 -17.93
CA PHE A 159 0.02 -6.43 -19.25
C PHE A 159 1.37 -5.72 -19.40
N ARG A 160 1.44 -4.41 -19.13
CA ARG A 160 2.66 -3.61 -19.40
C ARG A 160 3.83 -3.91 -18.47
N THR A 161 3.60 -4.63 -17.38
CA THR A 161 4.67 -5.08 -16.48
C THR A 161 4.97 -6.56 -16.58
N SER A 162 4.35 -7.26 -17.53
CA SER A 162 4.62 -8.67 -17.83
C SER A 162 5.67 -8.87 -18.94
N ASP A 163 6.10 -10.12 -19.15
CA ASP A 163 6.94 -10.48 -20.30
C ASP A 163 6.25 -10.22 -21.66
N LEU A 164 4.92 -10.07 -21.69
CA LEU A 164 4.16 -9.78 -22.91
C LEU A 164 4.22 -8.29 -23.28
N GLY A 165 4.26 -7.41 -22.27
CA GLY A 165 4.19 -5.96 -22.46
C GLY A 165 5.51 -5.22 -22.27
N MET A 166 6.54 -5.88 -21.74
CA MET A 166 7.84 -5.27 -21.42
C MET A 166 9.01 -6.10 -21.99
N PRO A 167 10.07 -5.45 -22.53
CA PRO A 167 11.29 -6.15 -22.87
C PRO A 167 11.89 -6.88 -21.65
N ALA A 168 12.29 -8.14 -21.82
CA ALA A 168 12.74 -9.01 -20.73
C ALA A 168 13.87 -8.42 -19.88
N GLY A 169 14.79 -7.65 -20.48
CA GLY A 169 15.86 -6.98 -19.74
C GLY A 169 15.34 -5.93 -18.76
N ALA A 170 14.43 -5.06 -19.22
CA ALA A 170 13.80 -4.04 -18.37
C ALA A 170 12.97 -4.68 -17.25
N LYS A 171 12.23 -5.74 -17.57
CA LYS A 171 11.46 -6.49 -16.58
C LYS A 171 12.35 -7.08 -15.50
N LYS A 172 13.47 -7.72 -15.86
CA LYS A 172 14.42 -8.30 -14.88
C LYS A 172 15.01 -7.26 -13.95
N VAL A 173 15.30 -6.05 -14.43
CA VAL A 173 15.75 -4.94 -13.58
C VAL A 173 14.67 -4.52 -12.59
N ALA A 174 13.43 -4.32 -13.06
CA ALA A 174 12.31 -3.97 -12.18
C ALA A 174 12.02 -5.08 -11.15
N GLN A 175 12.06 -6.34 -11.58
CA GLN A 175 11.87 -7.50 -10.71
C GLN A 175 12.98 -7.60 -9.66
N ALA A 176 14.25 -7.39 -10.02
CA ALA A 176 15.36 -7.43 -9.07
C ALA A 176 15.24 -6.36 -7.96
N LEU A 177 14.68 -5.19 -8.28
CA LEU A 177 14.37 -4.16 -7.29
C LEU A 177 13.22 -4.61 -6.37
N LEU A 178 12.10 -5.03 -6.96
CA LEU A 178 10.86 -5.28 -6.23
C LEU A 178 10.87 -6.60 -5.44
N CYS A 179 11.65 -7.59 -5.86
CA CYS A 179 11.84 -8.85 -5.12
C CYS A 179 12.49 -8.65 -3.75
N GLN A 180 13.09 -7.47 -3.49
CA GLN A 180 13.66 -7.13 -2.18
C GLN A 180 12.59 -6.79 -1.14
N ASN A 181 11.32 -6.62 -1.54
CA ASN A 181 10.17 -6.39 -0.64
C ASN A 181 9.75 -7.66 0.12
N THR A 182 10.73 -8.38 0.66
CA THR A 182 10.61 -9.69 1.29
C THR A 182 9.76 -9.64 2.56
N ALA A 183 9.85 -8.56 3.34
CA ALA A 183 9.10 -8.43 4.58
C ALA A 183 7.57 -8.36 4.35
N LEU A 184 7.12 -7.58 3.35
CA LEU A 184 5.68 -7.56 3.00
C LEU A 184 5.23 -8.85 2.30
N CYS A 185 6.10 -9.48 1.50
CA CYS A 185 5.81 -10.80 0.93
C CYS A 185 5.61 -11.83 2.04
N LYS A 186 6.48 -11.84 3.06
CA LYS A 186 6.39 -12.75 4.21
C LYS A 186 5.09 -12.59 4.99
N ILE A 187 4.61 -11.36 5.19
CA ILE A 187 3.29 -11.11 5.80
C ILE A 187 2.19 -11.79 4.98
N SER A 188 2.24 -11.72 3.64
CA SER A 188 1.25 -12.35 2.78
C SER A 188 1.38 -13.88 2.80
N GLU A 189 2.60 -14.41 2.73
CA GLU A 189 2.89 -15.84 2.88
C GLU A 189 2.31 -16.44 4.16
N ASP A 190 2.47 -15.74 5.27
CA ASP A 190 1.98 -16.19 6.57
C ASP A 190 0.47 -16.03 6.68
N LEU A 191 -0.03 -14.80 6.51
CA LEU A 191 -1.42 -14.47 6.86
C LEU A 191 -2.45 -14.90 5.81
N ILE A 192 -2.04 -15.09 4.55
CA ILE A 192 -2.92 -15.55 3.48
C ILE A 192 -2.75 -17.05 3.26
N PHE A 193 -1.51 -17.52 3.13
CA PHE A 193 -1.24 -18.87 2.61
C PHE A 193 -0.87 -19.91 3.66
N THR A 194 -0.72 -19.54 4.95
CA THR A 194 -0.22 -20.46 5.97
C THR A 194 -1.10 -20.50 7.21
N ASP A 195 -1.24 -19.38 7.90
CA ASP A 195 -1.86 -19.31 9.22
C ASP A 195 -3.32 -19.76 9.27
N PRO A 196 -4.20 -19.39 8.31
CA PRO A 196 -5.60 -19.85 8.32
C PRO A 196 -5.76 -21.39 8.35
N TYR A 197 -4.75 -22.13 7.90
CA TYR A 197 -4.79 -23.59 7.71
C TYR A 197 -4.11 -24.36 8.84
N ARG A 198 -3.72 -23.68 9.93
CA ARG A 198 -3.14 -24.27 11.14
C ARG A 198 -3.64 -23.57 12.41
N ILE A 199 -3.23 -24.07 13.57
CA ILE A 199 -3.35 -23.31 14.81
C ILE A 199 -2.28 -22.21 14.76
N ALA A 200 -2.72 -20.95 14.75
CA ALA A 200 -1.85 -19.78 14.75
C ALA A 200 -2.41 -18.72 15.71
N PRO A 201 -1.56 -18.00 16.47
CA PRO A 201 -2.01 -17.03 17.48
C PRO A 201 -2.85 -15.87 16.92
N LEU A 202 -2.62 -15.48 15.66
CA LEU A 202 -3.26 -14.34 15.04
C LEU A 202 -4.61 -14.66 14.39
N ASN A 203 -4.95 -15.95 14.26
CA ASN A 203 -6.22 -16.33 13.70
C ASN A 203 -7.34 -15.92 14.65
N ARG A 204 -8.37 -15.27 14.10
CA ARG A 204 -9.57 -14.88 14.83
C ARG A 204 -10.80 -15.08 13.96
N TRP A 205 -11.90 -15.44 14.58
CA TRP A 205 -13.20 -15.63 13.95
C TRP A 205 -14.29 -15.37 15.00
N THR A 206 -15.54 -15.29 14.56
CA THR A 206 -16.69 -15.20 15.47
C THR A 206 -16.84 -16.54 16.19
N SER A 207 -16.52 -16.56 17.48
CA SER A 207 -16.50 -17.74 18.33
C SER A 207 -17.58 -17.60 19.41
N PRO A 208 -18.33 -18.68 19.73
CA PRO A 208 -18.11 -20.07 19.31
C PRO A 208 -18.69 -20.46 17.93
N GLU A 209 -19.41 -19.58 17.25
CA GLU A 209 -20.29 -19.92 16.12
C GLU A 209 -19.54 -20.52 14.92
N LEU A 210 -18.28 -20.12 14.70
CA LEU A 210 -17.47 -20.59 13.57
C LEU A 210 -16.36 -21.58 13.98
N ASP A 211 -16.33 -22.04 15.24
CA ASP A 211 -15.28 -22.94 15.73
C ASP A 211 -15.22 -24.24 14.92
N GLY A 212 -16.37 -24.83 14.63
CA GLY A 212 -16.46 -26.05 13.80
C GLY A 212 -15.91 -25.85 12.38
N ILE A 213 -16.17 -24.69 11.78
CA ILE A 213 -15.64 -24.34 10.44
C ILE A 213 -14.12 -24.14 10.50
N ALA A 214 -13.62 -23.47 11.54
CA ALA A 214 -12.19 -23.27 11.72
C ALA A 214 -11.44 -24.62 11.91
N VAL A 215 -12.04 -25.57 12.63
CA VAL A 215 -11.51 -26.94 12.75
C VAL A 215 -11.53 -27.66 11.40
N ALA A 216 -12.64 -27.59 10.66
CA ALA A 216 -12.76 -28.23 9.35
C ALA A 216 -11.70 -27.72 8.35
N PHE A 217 -11.50 -26.40 8.26
CA PHE A 217 -10.46 -25.79 7.41
C PHE A 217 -9.05 -26.29 7.75
N ARG A 218 -8.75 -26.52 9.03
CA ARG A 218 -7.45 -27.02 9.48
C ARG A 218 -7.28 -28.52 9.29
N ALA A 219 -8.36 -29.29 9.18
CA ALA A 219 -8.31 -30.72 8.96
C ALA A 219 -8.30 -31.10 7.47
N ASP A 220 -8.74 -30.20 6.58
CA ASP A 220 -8.84 -30.45 5.15
C ASP A 220 -7.46 -30.49 4.46
N THR A 221 -7.00 -31.70 4.14
CA THR A 221 -5.75 -31.94 3.42
C THR A 221 -5.79 -31.42 1.98
N SER A 222 -6.91 -31.58 1.27
CA SER A 222 -7.01 -31.17 -0.13
C SER A 222 -6.94 -29.65 -0.27
N LEU A 223 -7.61 -28.93 0.63
CA LEU A 223 -7.52 -27.48 0.75
C LEU A 223 -6.07 -27.03 1.03
N LYS A 224 -5.37 -27.72 1.94
CA LYS A 224 -3.96 -27.42 2.25
C LYS A 224 -3.05 -27.61 1.05
N VAL A 225 -3.22 -28.68 0.28
CA VAL A 225 -2.44 -28.90 -0.95
C VAL A 225 -2.69 -27.76 -1.94
N ALA A 226 -3.95 -27.44 -2.22
CA ALA A 226 -4.31 -26.37 -3.14
C ALA A 226 -3.74 -25.00 -2.73
N VAL A 227 -3.80 -24.63 -1.43
CA VAL A 227 -3.22 -23.36 -0.99
C VAL A 227 -1.69 -23.36 -1.00
N GLN A 228 -1.04 -24.50 -0.77
CA GLN A 228 0.42 -24.58 -0.90
C GLN A 228 0.87 -24.46 -2.36
N GLU A 229 0.10 -24.95 -3.34
CA GLU A 229 0.35 -24.71 -4.76
C GLU A 229 0.22 -23.22 -5.11
N LEU A 230 -0.78 -22.52 -4.56
CA LEU A 230 -0.92 -21.08 -4.70
C LEU A 230 0.20 -20.30 -4.01
N LYS A 231 0.64 -20.74 -2.83
CA LYS A 231 1.81 -20.18 -2.13
C LYS A 231 3.07 -20.33 -2.95
N TRP A 232 3.28 -21.51 -3.53
CA TRP A 232 4.40 -21.77 -4.42
C TRP A 232 4.37 -20.85 -5.65
N ALA A 233 3.19 -20.67 -6.26
CA ALA A 233 3.02 -19.72 -7.36
C ALA A 233 3.36 -18.29 -6.92
N PHE A 234 2.86 -17.83 -5.77
CA PHE A 234 3.18 -16.52 -5.21
C PHE A 234 4.69 -16.29 -4.99
N LEU A 235 5.40 -17.31 -4.52
CA LEU A 235 6.84 -17.25 -4.23
C LEU A 235 7.72 -17.27 -5.48
N THR A 236 7.26 -17.89 -6.57
CA THR A 236 8.15 -18.26 -7.68
C THR A 236 7.79 -17.63 -9.02
N ARG A 237 6.55 -17.21 -9.21
CA ARG A 237 6.07 -16.68 -10.50
C ARG A 237 6.15 -15.16 -10.53
N GLY A 238 7.28 -14.65 -10.99
CA GLY A 238 7.45 -13.21 -11.28
C GLY A 238 6.77 -12.81 -12.59
N GLU A 239 5.44 -12.92 -12.68
CA GLU A 239 4.69 -12.72 -13.94
C GLU A 239 4.49 -11.24 -14.30
N ALA A 240 4.14 -10.40 -13.33
CA ALA A 240 3.89 -8.97 -13.50
C ALA A 240 4.07 -8.22 -12.16
N LEU A 241 4.09 -6.89 -12.19
CA LEU A 241 4.04 -6.07 -10.99
C LEU A 241 2.61 -6.05 -10.43
N LEU A 242 2.37 -6.87 -9.41
CA LEU A 242 1.13 -6.85 -8.64
C LEU A 242 1.11 -5.68 -7.65
N HIS A 243 -0.07 -5.15 -7.35
CA HIS A 243 -0.22 -4.18 -6.27
C HIS A 243 0.12 -4.76 -4.88
N GLY A 244 -0.03 -6.08 -4.70
CA GLY A 244 0.39 -6.78 -3.48
C GLY A 244 -0.66 -6.82 -2.36
N MET A 245 -1.64 -5.91 -2.33
CA MET A 245 -2.87 -6.05 -1.53
C MET A 245 -4.04 -5.33 -2.19
N ALA A 246 -4.89 -6.07 -2.92
CA ALA A 246 -6.14 -5.54 -3.44
C ALA A 246 -7.17 -5.41 -2.29
N LYS A 247 -7.08 -4.34 -1.49
CA LYS A 247 -8.23 -3.84 -0.72
C LYS A 247 -8.96 -2.84 -1.60
N ALA A 248 -10.30 -2.88 -1.59
CA ALA A 248 -11.17 -2.05 -2.43
C ALA A 248 -10.66 -0.58 -2.50
N PRO A 249 -10.40 -0.02 -3.71
CA PRO A 249 -9.77 1.31 -3.89
C PRO A 249 -10.64 2.45 -3.36
N ALA A 250 -10.21 3.72 -3.44
CA ALA A 250 -11.12 4.84 -3.16
C ALA A 250 -12.03 5.12 -4.38
N GLY A 251 -13.28 5.52 -4.14
CA GLY A 251 -14.25 5.91 -5.18
C GLY A 251 -14.65 7.38 -5.10
N SER A 252 -14.83 8.03 -6.25
CA SER A 252 -15.32 9.42 -6.35
C SER A 252 -16.85 9.46 -6.35
N ARG A 253 -17.50 10.26 -5.49
CA ARG A 253 -18.91 10.60 -5.69
C ARG A 253 -19.03 11.48 -6.93
N GLN A 254 -19.64 10.98 -8.00
CA GLN A 254 -20.15 11.88 -9.04
C GLN A 254 -21.47 12.51 -8.54
N PRO A 255 -21.70 13.81 -8.80
CA PRO A 255 -23.00 14.39 -8.53
C PRO A 255 -24.05 13.65 -9.37
N ARG A 256 -25.16 13.28 -8.72
CA ARG A 256 -26.34 12.76 -9.42
C ARG A 256 -26.84 13.85 -10.34
N LEU A 257 -26.52 13.76 -11.63
CA LEU A 257 -27.29 14.46 -12.65
C LEU A 257 -28.68 13.80 -12.65
N ARG A 258 -29.66 14.54 -12.11
CA ARG A 258 -31.07 14.35 -12.42
C ARG A 258 -31.40 15.21 -13.62
#